data_AF-U1PL58-F1
#
_entry.id   AF-U1PL58-F1
#
_cell.length_a   1.000
_cell.length_b   1.000
_cell.length_c   1.000
_cell.angle_alpha   90.00
_cell.angle_beta   90.00
_cell.angle_gamma   90.00
#
_symmetry.space_group_name_H-M   'P 1'
#
loop_
_entity.id
_entity.type
_entity.pdbx_description
1 polymer ?
#
loop_
_entity_poly.entity_id
_entity_poly.type
_entity_poly.pdbx_seq_one_letter_code
_entity_poly.pdbx_strand_id
1 'polypeptide(L)'
;MSHRILSVTAYTTLDLVTADIETAEKSLRTDGVVNVSVADDHPDQVTLGVELDLVETNEVATHADRVRLSPTQARSLADDLQQYADEADTD
;
A
#
# COMPACT_ATOMS: atom_id res chain seq x y z
N MET A 1 -13.17 -14.10 -3.67
CA MET A 1 -12.57 -12.89 -3.04
C MET A 1 -13.55 -12.38 -2.00
N SER A 2 -13.43 -12.79 -0.73
CA SER A 2 -14.51 -12.57 0.25
C SER A 2 -14.12 -11.85 1.56
N HIS A 3 -12.88 -11.41 1.74
CA HIS A 3 -12.46 -10.71 2.98
C HIS A 3 -11.46 -9.59 2.74
N ARG A 4 -11.69 -8.70 1.76
CA ARG A 4 -10.86 -7.50 1.60
C ARG A 4 -11.22 -6.41 2.61
N ILE A 5 -10.21 -5.75 3.16
CA ILE A 5 -10.33 -4.68 4.16
C ILE A 5 -10.24 -3.29 3.50
N LEU A 6 -9.45 -3.13 2.44
CA LEU A 6 -9.40 -1.95 1.60
C LEU A 6 -10.48 -2.03 0.51
N SER A 7 -11.17 -0.92 0.31
CA SER A 7 -12.06 -0.74 -0.84
C SER A 7 -11.22 -0.60 -2.10
N VAL A 8 -11.10 -1.67 -2.87
CA VAL A 8 -10.52 -1.61 -4.22
C VAL A 8 -11.57 -1.09 -5.18
N THR A 9 -11.22 -0.03 -5.89
CA THR A 9 -12.09 0.65 -6.85
C THR A 9 -11.33 0.88 -8.14
N ALA A 10 -11.98 1.40 -9.18
CA ALA A 10 -11.30 1.84 -10.40
C ALA A 10 -10.29 2.98 -10.16
N TYR A 11 -10.26 3.56 -8.96
CA TYR A 11 -9.34 4.61 -8.54
C TYR A 11 -8.21 4.07 -7.66
N THR A 12 -8.10 2.75 -7.50
CA THR A 12 -6.96 2.15 -6.79
C THR A 12 -5.66 2.48 -7.52
N THR A 13 -4.68 3.00 -6.78
CA THR A 13 -3.42 3.46 -7.36
C THR A 13 -2.64 2.32 -8.03
N LEU A 14 -2.49 1.19 -7.33
CA LEU A 14 -1.88 -0.03 -7.85
C LEU A 14 -2.73 -1.23 -7.41
N ASP A 15 -3.39 -1.88 -8.38
CA ASP A 15 -4.32 -2.99 -8.15
C ASP A 15 -3.64 -4.38 -8.13
N LEU A 16 -2.36 -4.43 -8.51
CA LEU A 16 -1.47 -5.56 -8.36
C LEU A 16 -0.05 -5.10 -8.04
N VAL A 17 0.43 -5.47 -6.86
CA VAL A 17 1.84 -5.35 -6.46
C VAL A 17 2.33 -6.67 -5.88
N THR A 18 3.62 -6.95 -6.01
CA THR A 18 4.27 -7.97 -5.18
C THR A 18 4.75 -7.30 -3.90
N ALA A 19 4.38 -7.86 -2.75
CA ALA A 19 4.73 -7.32 -1.45
C ALA A 19 5.33 -8.42 -0.56
N ASP A 20 6.20 -7.98 0.36
CA ASP A 20 6.83 -8.83 1.34
C ASP A 20 6.33 -8.41 2.74
N ILE A 21 5.89 -9.39 3.54
CA ILE A 21 5.68 -9.24 4.99
C ILE A 21 6.93 -9.75 5.67
N GLU A 22 7.56 -8.89 6.47
CA GLU A 22 8.69 -9.27 7.31
C GLU A 22 8.31 -9.11 8.79
N THR A 23 8.50 -10.17 9.56
CA THR A 23 8.37 -10.19 11.02
C THR A 23 9.70 -10.63 11.63
N ALA A 24 9.82 -10.53 12.95
CA ALA A 24 11.00 -11.03 13.66
C ALA A 24 11.25 -12.54 13.45
N GLU A 25 10.23 -13.28 13.04
CA GLU A 25 10.25 -14.74 12.97
C GLU A 25 10.19 -15.26 11.53
N LYS A 26 9.70 -14.45 10.57
CA LYS A 26 9.32 -14.91 9.24
C LYS A 26 9.41 -13.83 8.17
N SER A 27 9.54 -14.27 6.92
CA SER A 27 9.31 -13.46 5.72
C SER A 27 8.35 -14.19 4.80
N LEU A 28 7.38 -13.48 4.22
CA LEU A 28 6.38 -14.01 3.31
C LEU A 28 6.22 -13.06 2.13
N ARG A 29 6.33 -13.61 0.92
CA ARG A 29 6.04 -12.90 -0.33
C ARG A 29 4.65 -13.27 -0.83
N THR A 30 3.83 -12.27 -1.14
CA THR A 30 2.52 -12.47 -1.76
C THR A 30 2.12 -11.26 -2.58
N ASP A 31 1.03 -11.37 -3.34
CA ASP A 31 0.45 -10.25 -4.06
C ASP A 31 -0.34 -9.34 -3.13
N GLY A 32 -0.58 -8.10 -3.55
CA GLY A 32 -1.33 -7.13 -2.77
C GLY A 32 -1.80 -5.95 -3.61
N VAL A 33 -2.32 -4.94 -2.92
CA VAL A 33 -2.79 -3.67 -3.49
C VAL A 33 -2.25 -2.49 -2.70
N VAL A 34 -2.03 -1.39 -3.40
CA VAL A 34 -1.67 -0.09 -2.81
C VAL A 34 -2.68 0.96 -3.29
N ASN A 35 -3.24 1.71 -2.35
CA ASN A 35 -4.19 2.77 -2.68
C ASN A 35 -3.83 4.08 -1.98
N VAL A 36 -3.88 5.18 -2.72
CA VAL A 36 -3.76 6.53 -2.20
C VAL A 36 -5.10 7.24 -2.36
N SER A 37 -5.65 7.76 -1.28
CA SER A 37 -6.95 8.45 -1.30
C SER A 37 -6.99 9.62 -0.32
N VAL A 38 -7.89 10.57 -0.58
CA VAL A 38 -8.32 11.59 0.39
C VAL A 38 -9.76 11.27 0.76
N ALA A 39 -10.10 11.29 2.04
CA ALA A 39 -11.45 11.03 2.49
C ALA A 39 -12.27 12.33 2.47
N ASP A 40 -13.55 12.24 2.12
CA ASP A 40 -14.45 13.42 2.03
C ASP A 40 -14.59 14.15 3.37
N ASP A 41 -14.52 13.42 4.49
CA ASP A 41 -14.63 13.94 5.85
C ASP A 41 -13.31 14.50 6.42
N HIS A 42 -12.18 14.17 5.80
CA HIS A 42 -10.84 14.61 6.18
C HIS A 42 -10.02 15.05 4.96
N PRO A 43 -10.42 16.16 4.29
CA PRO A 43 -9.83 16.59 3.03
C PRO A 43 -8.38 17.11 3.17
N ASP A 44 -7.94 17.36 4.39
CA ASP A 44 -6.58 17.77 4.75
C ASP A 44 -5.64 16.58 4.99
N GLN A 45 -6.09 15.36 4.71
CA GLN A 45 -5.32 14.14 4.94
C GLN A 45 -5.28 13.24 3.71
N VAL A 46 -4.08 12.75 3.38
CA VAL A 46 -3.86 11.69 2.40
C VAL A 46 -3.69 10.37 3.15
N THR A 47 -4.39 9.33 2.72
CA THR A 47 -4.23 7.97 3.25
C THR A 47 -3.53 7.11 2.21
N LEU A 48 -2.39 6.53 2.58
CA LEU A 48 -1.73 5.45 1.86
C LEU A 48 -2.13 4.12 2.52
N GLY A 49 -2.87 3.29 1.79
CA GLY A 49 -3.32 1.98 2.24
C GLY A 49 -2.59 0.86 1.52
N VAL A 50 -2.20 -0.18 2.26
CA VAL A 50 -1.60 -1.42 1.73
C VAL A 50 -2.38 -2.61 2.27
N GLU A 51 -2.75 -3.55 1.40
CA GLU A 51 -3.36 -4.82 1.80
C GLU A 51 -2.79 -5.94 0.96
N LEU A 52 -2.40 -7.03 1.63
CA LEU A 52 -1.84 -8.21 0.99
C LEU A 52 -2.89 -9.31 0.86
N ASP A 53 -2.81 -10.07 -0.23
CA ASP A 53 -3.64 -11.25 -0.45
C ASP A 53 -3.06 -12.42 0.35
N LEU A 54 -3.70 -12.69 1.48
CA LEU A 54 -3.32 -13.76 2.40
C LEU A 54 -4.31 -14.94 2.34
N VAL A 55 -5.10 -15.08 1.28
CA VAL A 55 -6.10 -16.17 1.17
C VAL A 55 -5.44 -17.56 1.22
N GLU A 56 -4.25 -17.69 0.64
CA GLU A 56 -3.51 -18.96 0.57
C GLU A 56 -2.65 -19.24 1.82
N THR A 57 -2.65 -18.35 2.82
CA THR A 57 -1.79 -18.47 4.01
C THR A 57 -2.49 -18.06 5.30
N ASN A 58 -2.53 -18.97 6.27
CA ASN A 58 -3.02 -18.69 7.63
C ASN A 58 -1.89 -18.31 8.60
N GLU A 59 -0.68 -18.08 8.07
CA GLU A 59 0.50 -17.81 8.91
C GLU A 59 0.52 -16.40 9.49
N VAL A 60 -0.18 -15.47 8.83
CA VAL A 60 -0.33 -14.07 9.24
C VAL A 60 -1.81 -13.74 9.18
N ALA A 61 -2.32 -13.05 10.20
CA ALA A 61 -3.70 -12.58 10.18
C ALA A 61 -3.92 -11.61 9.01
N THR A 62 -5.05 -11.74 8.32
CA THR A 62 -5.46 -10.78 7.29
C THR A 62 -5.49 -9.37 7.89
N HIS A 63 -4.78 -8.45 7.25
CA HIS A 63 -4.65 -7.08 7.70
C HIS A 63 -4.57 -6.13 6.50
N ALA A 64 -4.90 -4.87 6.75
CA ALA A 64 -4.61 -3.78 5.87
C ALA A 64 -4.02 -2.63 6.69
N ASP A 65 -2.85 -2.18 6.28
CA ASP A 65 -2.15 -1.08 6.93
C ASP A 65 -2.51 0.24 6.27
N ARG A 66 -2.66 1.28 7.08
CA ARG A 66 -3.00 2.62 6.61
C ARG A 66 -2.07 3.64 7.25
N VAL A 67 -1.35 4.36 6.40
CA VAL A 67 -0.53 5.50 6.79
C VAL A 67 -1.29 6.78 6.49
N ARG A 68 -1.40 7.62 7.51
CA ARG A 68 -2.13 8.89 7.49
C ARG A 68 -1.12 10.03 7.35
N LEU A 69 -1.10 10.68 6.20
CA LEU A 69 -0.11 11.68 5.82
C LEU A 69 -0.76 13.07 5.70
N SER A 70 -0.06 14.09 6.18
CA SER A 70 -0.35 15.46 5.78
C SER A 70 -0.02 15.67 4.29
N PRO A 71 -0.56 16.71 3.63
CA PRO A 71 -0.27 16.98 2.22
C PRO A 71 1.22 17.20 1.95
N THR A 72 1.96 17.78 2.90
CA THR A 72 3.41 17.97 2.77
C THR A 72 4.16 16.65 2.83
N GLN A 73 3.82 15.76 3.76
CA GLN A 73 4.45 14.43 3.85
C GLN A 73 4.16 13.58 2.61
N ALA A 74 2.93 13.64 2.10
CA ALA A 74 2.55 12.91 0.90
C ALA A 74 3.34 13.37 -0.34
N ARG A 75 3.55 14.69 -0.50
CA ARG A 75 4.39 15.22 -1.59
C ARG A 75 5.84 14.79 -1.46
N SER A 76 6.40 14.87 -0.24
CA SER A 76 7.78 14.42 0.00
C SER A 76 7.97 12.94 -0.34
N LEU A 77 7.01 12.08 0.04
CA LEU A 77 7.05 10.66 -0.31
C LEU A 77 6.95 10.44 -1.83
N ALA A 78 6.11 11.22 -2.53
CA ALA A 78 6.00 11.15 -3.98
C ALA A 78 7.29 11.58 -4.68
N ASP A 79 7.96 12.62 -4.18
CA ASP A 79 9.24 13.09 -4.71
C ASP A 79 10.32 12.00 -4.57
N ASP A 80 10.41 11.35 -3.40
CA ASP A 80 11.34 10.23 -3.17
C ASP A 80 11.03 9.04 -4.11
N LEU A 81 9.74 8.67 -4.23
CA LEU A 81 9.32 7.58 -5.13
C LEU A 81 9.71 7.86 -6.58
N GLN A 82 9.52 9.10 -7.04
CA GLN A 82 9.91 9.50 -8.39
C GLN A 82 11.43 9.43 -8.57
N GLN A 83 12.20 9.97 -7.61
CA GLN A 83 13.66 9.93 -7.68
C GLN A 83 14.19 8.49 -7.78
N TYR A 84 13.73 7.58 -6.92
CA TYR A 84 14.21 6.20 -6.93
C TYR A 84 13.71 5.41 -8.15
N ALA A 85 12.58 5.77 -8.74
CA ALA A 85 12.14 5.21 -10.02
C ALA A 85 13.07 5.63 -11.16
N ASP A 86 13.41 6.93 -11.24
CA ASP A 86 14.35 7.46 -12.23
C ASP A 86 15.74 6.81 -12.09
N GLU A 87 16.20 6.54 -10.86
CA GLU A 87 17.43 5.80 -10.60
C GLU A 87 17.34 4.34 -11.10
N ALA A 88 16.25 3.62 -10.79
CA ALA A 88 16.06 2.23 -11.18
C ALA A 88 15.94 2.01 -12.71
N ASP A 89 15.39 2.98 -13.45
CA ASP A 89 15.28 2.94 -14.90
C ASP A 89 16.63 3.15 -15.63
N THR A 90 17.67 3.62 -14.91
CA THR A 90 18.99 3.90 -15.48
C THR A 90 20.00 2.74 -15.38
N ASP A 91 19.66 1.66 -14.68
CA ASP A 91 20.44 0.41 -14.56
C ASP A 91 20.00 -0.67 -15.57
#